data_AF-R2V893-F1
#
_entry.id   AF-R2V893-F1
#
_cell.length_a   1.000
_cell.length_b   1.000
_cell.length_c   1.000
_cell.angle_alpha   90.00
_cell.angle_beta   90.00
_cell.angle_gamma   90.00
#
_symmetry.space_group_name_H-M   'P 1'
#
loop_
_entity.id
_entity.type
_entity.pdbx_description
1 polymer ?
#
loop_
_entity_poly.entity_id
_entity_poly.type
_entity_poly.pdbx_seq_one_letter_code
_entity_poly.pdbx_strand_id
1 'polypeptide(L)'
;MAINHNRDIVKVATMYYKKNLKQSEIAKYLGISRSLVSKYLNDAKNEGIVDIFIKSESAYSIELELALEEAFGLKKATVLDTSSLRKDEVERLLVQTAITAFQKEIAKAKTIGLSWGKMLRGIVDEYPYENHAEATIIPLIGGLGSEMVDVHSNQLAYDLSKKLRAKCKYLYAPALVDNAFIKKSLVENEGIRDVLEAGKNVDFALVGIASPFSKNNTMTEIGYVDQQDIDGLETLNVIGDVNSKFIDRAGKEVPCEINENVIGLGVEDVRKIPNVAVACYEESKKDVLYVGTKTNIFTHITVTDSLAEYLLEQAKNETC
;
A
#
# COMPACT_ATOMS: atom_id res chain seq x y z
N MET A 1 2.24 46.00 22.33
CA MET A 1 1.67 45.34 21.13
C MET A 1 1.40 43.86 21.34
N ALA A 2 2.31 43.07 21.96
CA ALA A 2 2.12 41.62 22.18
C ALA A 2 0.89 41.22 23.04
N ILE A 3 0.52 42.03 24.05
CA ILE A 3 -0.60 41.71 24.98
C ILE A 3 -1.97 41.72 24.27
N ASN A 4 -2.18 42.60 23.28
CA ASN A 4 -3.46 42.64 22.54
C ASN A 4 -3.58 41.49 21.55
N HIS A 5 -2.46 41.06 20.96
CA HIS A 5 -2.44 39.98 19.98
C HIS A 5 -2.91 38.64 20.58
N ASN A 6 -2.37 38.27 21.75
CA ASN A 6 -2.79 37.06 22.45
C ASN A 6 -4.28 37.11 22.86
N ARG A 7 -4.76 38.28 23.32
CA ARG A 7 -6.18 38.46 23.68
C ARG A 7 -7.12 38.32 22.48
N ASP A 8 -6.73 38.81 21.31
CA ASP A 8 -7.50 38.67 20.08
C ASP A 8 -7.53 37.21 19.59
N ILE A 9 -6.40 36.50 19.68
CA ILE A 9 -6.30 35.06 19.40
C ILE A 9 -7.25 34.26 20.30
N VAL A 10 -7.18 34.47 21.62
CA VAL A 10 -8.05 33.79 22.60
C VAL A 10 -9.53 34.09 22.34
N LYS A 11 -9.87 35.34 21.98
CA LYS A 11 -11.25 35.75 21.69
C LYS A 11 -11.78 35.07 20.43
N VAL A 12 -10.99 35.02 19.36
CA VAL A 12 -11.34 34.31 18.12
C VAL A 12 -11.50 32.81 18.38
N ALA A 13 -10.55 32.19 19.07
CA ALA A 13 -10.63 30.78 19.46
C ALA A 13 -11.90 30.47 20.28
N THR A 14 -12.23 31.31 21.26
CA THR A 14 -13.44 31.17 22.08
C THR A 14 -14.70 31.27 21.23
N MET A 15 -14.77 32.23 20.31
CA MET A 15 -15.90 32.40 19.42
C MET A 15 -16.09 31.21 18.46
N TYR A 16 -14.98 30.63 17.99
CA TYR A 16 -15.02 29.48 17.10
C TYR A 16 -15.33 28.17 17.84
N TYR A 17 -14.50 27.76 18.78
CA TYR A 17 -14.58 26.44 19.41
C TYR A 17 -15.65 26.34 20.50
N LYS A 18 -15.91 27.41 21.27
CA LYS A 18 -16.93 27.37 22.35
C LYS A 18 -18.29 27.88 21.90
N LYS A 19 -18.34 28.83 20.96
CA LYS A 19 -19.60 29.42 20.48
C LYS A 19 -20.05 28.91 19.11
N ASN A 20 -19.28 28.02 18.47
CA ASN A 20 -19.58 27.43 17.16
C ASN A 20 -19.88 28.45 16.06
N LEU A 21 -19.29 29.65 16.14
CA LEU A 21 -19.45 30.67 15.10
C LEU A 21 -18.60 30.33 13.88
N LYS A 22 -19.14 30.55 12.68
CA LYS A 22 -18.38 30.43 11.44
C LYS A 22 -17.33 31.53 11.37
N GLN A 23 -16.19 31.26 10.74
CA GLN A 23 -15.12 32.27 10.59
C GLN A 23 -15.62 33.57 9.93
N SER A 24 -16.59 33.50 9.03
CA SER A 24 -17.22 34.66 8.39
C SER A 24 -18.02 35.53 9.38
N GLU A 25 -18.68 34.91 10.37
CA GLU A 25 -19.43 35.60 11.42
C GLU A 25 -18.47 36.27 12.40
N ILE A 26 -17.38 35.57 12.76
CA ILE A 26 -16.31 36.11 13.60
C ILE A 26 -15.63 37.31 12.92
N ALA A 27 -15.31 37.19 11.64
CA ALA A 27 -14.71 38.27 10.84
C ALA A 27 -15.58 39.52 10.84
N LYS A 28 -16.89 39.36 10.58
CA LYS A 28 -17.86 40.46 10.62
C LYS A 28 -18.00 41.08 12.00
N TYR A 29 -18.02 40.25 13.05
CA TYR A 29 -18.15 40.72 14.44
C TYR A 29 -16.93 41.52 14.92
N LEU A 30 -15.72 41.12 14.49
CA LEU A 30 -14.47 41.75 14.91
C LEU A 30 -13.97 42.84 13.95
N GLY A 31 -14.61 43.02 12.78
CA GLY A 31 -14.17 44.00 11.78
C GLY A 31 -12.84 43.64 11.11
N ILE A 32 -12.51 42.35 11.03
CA ILE A 32 -11.26 41.85 10.45
C ILE A 32 -11.54 40.93 9.25
N SER A 33 -10.51 40.64 8.44
CA SER A 33 -10.65 39.71 7.33
C SER A 33 -10.83 38.26 7.80
N ARG A 34 -11.51 37.44 6.99
CA ARG A 34 -11.61 35.99 7.23
C ARG A 34 -10.24 35.31 7.26
N SER A 35 -9.28 35.79 6.44
CA SER A 35 -7.90 35.28 6.46
C SER A 35 -7.21 35.53 7.81
N LEU A 36 -7.45 36.68 8.45
CA LEU A 36 -6.89 36.98 9.76
C LEU A 36 -7.54 36.14 10.87
N VAL A 37 -8.85 35.86 10.78
CA VAL A 37 -9.53 34.89 11.68
C VAL A 37 -8.90 33.50 11.55
N SER A 38 -8.67 33.02 10.32
CA SER A 38 -8.01 31.73 10.09
C SER A 38 -6.59 31.71 10.64
N LYS A 39 -5.84 32.79 10.45
CA LYS A 39 -4.49 32.93 11.02
C LYS A 39 -4.54 32.85 12.55
N TYR A 40 -5.40 33.61 13.22
CA TYR A 40 -5.53 33.57 14.68
C TYR A 40 -5.95 32.19 15.21
N LEU A 41 -6.79 31.44 14.49
CA LEU A 41 -7.12 30.06 14.88
C LEU A 41 -5.93 29.11 14.75
N ASN A 42 -5.07 29.31 13.76
CA ASN A 42 -3.83 28.55 13.62
C ASN A 42 -2.80 28.96 14.68
N ASP A 43 -2.61 30.26 14.90
CA ASP A 43 -1.74 30.79 15.96
C ASP A 43 -2.20 30.26 17.34
N ALA A 44 -3.52 30.19 17.59
CA ALA A 44 -4.07 29.62 18.82
C ALA A 44 -3.66 28.15 19.04
N LYS A 45 -3.59 27.35 17.97
CA LYS A 45 -3.13 25.96 18.06
C LYS A 45 -1.62 25.89 18.23
N ASN A 46 -0.88 26.62 17.40
CA ASN A 46 0.59 26.61 17.38
C ASN A 46 1.20 27.13 18.69
N GLU A 47 0.57 28.11 19.33
CA GLU A 47 1.00 28.68 20.62
C GLU A 47 0.48 27.89 21.83
N GLY A 48 -0.26 26.79 21.63
CA GLY A 48 -0.82 25.97 22.71
C GLY A 48 -1.97 26.62 23.48
N ILE A 49 -2.58 27.69 22.94
CA ILE A 49 -3.77 28.35 23.52
C ILE A 49 -5.01 27.46 23.39
N VAL A 50 -5.07 26.68 22.30
CA VAL A 50 -6.11 25.70 22.04
C VAL A 50 -5.45 24.34 21.87
N ASP A 51 -5.88 23.40 22.70
CA ASP A 51 -5.60 21.98 22.56
C ASP A 51 -6.91 21.24 22.23
N ILE A 52 -6.89 20.39 21.21
CA ILE A 52 -8.06 19.65 20.74
C ILE A 52 -7.81 18.18 20.99
N PHE A 53 -8.57 17.61 21.92
CA PHE A 53 -8.48 16.19 22.23
C PHE A 53 -9.69 15.43 21.63
N ILE A 54 -9.42 14.41 20.82
CA ILE A 54 -10.44 13.50 20.31
C ILE A 54 -10.42 12.24 21.18
N LYS A 55 -11.46 12.06 21.99
CA LYS A 55 -11.59 10.88 22.85
C LYS A 55 -12.18 9.69 22.07
N SER A 56 -11.35 9.03 21.27
CA SER A 56 -11.65 7.78 20.57
C SER A 56 -10.46 6.84 20.66
N GLU A 57 -10.71 5.53 20.77
CA GLU A 57 -9.67 4.50 20.68
C GLU A 57 -8.99 4.51 19.29
N SER A 58 -9.72 4.92 18.25
CA SER A 58 -9.20 5.03 16.89
C SER A 58 -8.48 6.35 16.57
N ALA A 59 -8.39 7.29 17.53
CA ALA A 59 -7.86 8.62 17.23
C ALA A 59 -6.40 8.55 16.77
N TYR A 60 -5.58 7.74 17.45
CA TYR A 60 -4.16 7.57 17.14
C TYR A 60 -3.92 6.99 15.74
N SER A 61 -4.60 5.89 15.38
CA SER A 61 -4.45 5.30 14.04
C SER A 61 -4.92 6.24 12.93
N ILE A 62 -6.03 6.97 13.12
CA ILE A 62 -6.53 7.94 12.14
C ILE A 62 -5.53 9.10 11.95
N GLU A 63 -4.88 9.57 13.02
CA GLU A 63 -3.84 10.60 12.91
C GLU A 63 -2.66 10.11 12.06
N LEU A 64 -2.22 8.86 12.25
CA LEU A 64 -1.18 8.24 11.43
C LEU A 64 -1.63 8.08 9.97
N GLU A 65 -2.87 7.63 9.73
CA GLU A 65 -3.45 7.49 8.38
C GLU A 65 -3.40 8.82 7.61
N LEU A 66 -3.93 9.89 8.20
CA LEU A 66 -3.96 11.22 7.58
C LEU A 66 -2.54 11.75 7.34
N ALA A 67 -1.62 11.52 8.28
CA ALA A 67 -0.23 11.95 8.14
C ALA A 67 0.49 11.21 6.99
N LEU A 68 0.24 9.91 6.82
CA LEU A 68 0.78 9.10 5.73
C LEU A 68 0.22 9.57 4.38
N GLU A 69 -1.09 9.81 4.30
CA GLU A 69 -1.75 10.34 3.10
C GLU A 69 -1.16 11.69 2.68
N GLU A 70 -0.95 12.59 3.63
CA GLU A 70 -0.34 13.90 3.35
C GLU A 70 1.14 13.79 2.95
N ALA A 71 1.94 13.01 3.67
CA ALA A 71 3.39 12.92 3.46
C ALA A 71 3.75 12.25 2.13
N PHE A 72 2.97 11.25 1.71
CA PHE A 72 3.29 10.42 0.54
C PHE A 72 2.33 10.58 -0.63
N GLY A 73 1.26 11.37 -0.49
CA GLY A 73 0.26 11.53 -1.54
C GLY A 73 -0.55 10.25 -1.81
N LEU A 74 -0.69 9.39 -0.79
CA LEU A 74 -1.49 8.17 -0.89
C LEU A 74 -2.96 8.52 -1.09
N LYS A 75 -3.67 7.68 -1.86
CA LYS A 75 -5.13 7.79 -1.98
C LYS A 75 -5.84 7.31 -0.72
N LYS A 76 -5.22 6.35 -0.02
CA LYS A 76 -5.71 5.83 1.25
C LYS A 76 -4.59 5.20 2.06
N ALA A 77 -4.46 5.58 3.32
CA ALA A 77 -3.73 4.79 4.30
C ALA A 77 -4.71 4.14 5.27
N THR A 78 -4.38 2.97 5.79
CA THR A 78 -5.13 2.34 6.89
C THR A 78 -4.14 1.75 7.88
N VAL A 79 -4.29 2.10 9.15
CA VAL A 79 -3.33 1.74 10.20
C VAL A 79 -4.01 0.88 11.25
N LEU A 80 -3.45 -0.30 11.48
CA LEU A 80 -3.82 -1.16 12.60
C LEU A 80 -3.02 -0.74 13.83
N ASP A 81 -3.70 -0.23 14.87
CA ASP A 81 -3.13 -0.04 16.19
C ASP A 81 -2.84 -1.41 16.82
N THR A 82 -1.57 -1.66 17.16
CA THR A 82 -1.12 -2.93 17.71
C THR A 82 -0.82 -2.89 19.21
N SER A 83 -0.99 -1.73 19.86
CA SER A 83 -0.64 -1.49 21.26
C SER A 83 -1.27 -2.48 22.25
N SER A 84 -2.47 -2.97 21.94
CA SER A 84 -3.25 -3.91 22.78
C SER A 84 -3.35 -5.32 22.20
N LEU A 85 -2.62 -5.62 21.11
CA LEU A 85 -2.71 -6.89 20.40
C LEU A 85 -1.57 -7.85 20.79
N ARG A 86 -1.87 -9.15 20.83
CA ARG A 86 -0.80 -10.15 20.89
C ARG A 86 -0.19 -10.36 19.51
N LYS A 87 1.08 -10.79 19.46
CA LYS A 87 1.81 -11.03 18.20
C LYS A 87 1.10 -12.02 17.27
N ASP A 88 0.44 -13.03 17.81
CA ASP A 88 -0.33 -14.04 17.07
C ASP A 88 -1.62 -13.50 16.45
N GLU A 89 -2.09 -12.33 16.89
CA GLU A 89 -3.33 -11.71 16.42
C GLU A 89 -3.10 -10.68 15.31
N VAL A 90 -1.89 -10.13 15.21
CA VAL A 90 -1.55 -9.02 14.31
C VAL A 90 -1.82 -9.38 12.85
N GLU A 91 -1.34 -10.53 12.38
CA GLU A 91 -1.52 -10.93 10.98
C GLU A 91 -3.01 -11.03 10.61
N ARG A 92 -3.80 -11.76 11.41
CA ARG A 92 -5.23 -11.93 11.17
C ARG A 92 -5.98 -10.60 11.18
N LEU A 93 -5.70 -9.73 12.15
CA LEU A 93 -6.36 -8.44 12.25
C LEU A 93 -5.92 -7.47 11.14
N LEU A 94 -4.67 -7.55 10.68
CA LEU A 94 -4.19 -6.79 9.53
C LEU A 94 -4.91 -7.24 8.25
N VAL A 95 -5.08 -8.54 8.04
CA VAL A 95 -5.85 -9.09 6.92
C VAL A 95 -7.28 -8.52 6.92
N GLN A 96 -7.98 -8.56 8.04
CA GLN A 96 -9.35 -8.02 8.17
C GLN A 96 -9.41 -6.51 7.94
N THR A 97 -8.41 -5.79 8.44
CA THR A 97 -8.26 -4.36 8.24
C THR A 97 -8.04 -4.04 6.76
N ALA A 98 -7.20 -4.80 6.06
CA ALA A 98 -6.91 -4.64 4.64
C ALA A 98 -8.16 -4.93 3.77
N ILE A 99 -8.90 -6.00 4.07
CA ILE A 99 -10.16 -6.32 3.39
C ILE A 99 -11.14 -5.15 3.50
N THR A 100 -11.33 -4.65 4.73
CA THR A 100 -12.22 -3.50 5.00
C THR A 100 -11.72 -2.24 4.28
N ALA A 101 -10.40 -2.02 4.25
CA ALA A 101 -9.79 -0.88 3.59
C ALA A 101 -10.00 -0.89 2.07
N PHE A 102 -10.01 -2.05 1.41
CA PHE A 102 -10.07 -2.14 -0.05
C PHE A 102 -11.45 -2.51 -0.60
N GLN A 103 -12.42 -2.84 0.26
CA GLN A 103 -13.74 -3.35 -0.13
C GLN A 103 -14.46 -2.40 -1.11
N LYS A 104 -14.43 -1.09 -0.85
CA LYS A 104 -15.12 -0.09 -1.67
C LYS A 104 -14.49 0.06 -3.05
N GLU A 105 -13.18 -0.04 -3.13
CA GLU A 105 -12.39 0.05 -4.36
C GLU A 105 -12.58 -1.20 -5.20
N ILE A 106 -12.54 -2.39 -4.59
CA ILE A 106 -12.81 -3.68 -5.23
C ILE A 106 -14.23 -3.72 -5.80
N ALA A 107 -15.24 -3.28 -5.03
CA ALA A 107 -16.63 -3.25 -5.49
C ALA A 107 -16.86 -2.35 -6.72
N LYS A 108 -15.97 -1.38 -6.97
CA LYS A 108 -16.04 -0.48 -8.12
C LYS A 108 -15.18 -0.93 -9.30
N ALA A 109 -14.17 -1.76 -9.06
CA ALA A 109 -13.24 -2.25 -10.07
C ALA A 109 -13.92 -3.26 -10.99
N LYS A 110 -13.78 -3.11 -12.31
CA LYS A 110 -14.20 -4.14 -13.29
C LYS A 110 -13.09 -5.15 -13.54
N THR A 111 -11.85 -4.78 -13.28
CA THR A 111 -10.68 -5.62 -13.46
C THR A 111 -9.79 -5.51 -12.23
N ILE A 112 -9.45 -6.66 -11.64
CA ILE A 112 -8.68 -6.73 -10.40
C ILE A 112 -7.44 -7.58 -10.64
N GLY A 113 -6.28 -6.97 -10.52
CA GLY A 113 -4.98 -7.62 -10.57
C GLY A 113 -4.62 -8.26 -9.24
N LEU A 114 -4.10 -9.49 -9.27
CA LEU A 114 -3.54 -10.14 -8.10
C LEU A 114 -2.09 -10.55 -8.35
N SER A 115 -1.20 -10.15 -7.45
CA SER A 115 0.14 -10.74 -7.35
C SER A 115 0.04 -12.12 -6.67
N TRP A 116 1.01 -12.47 -5.82
CA TRP A 116 1.09 -13.74 -5.13
C TRP A 116 1.60 -13.58 -3.68
N GLY A 117 1.57 -14.68 -2.92
CA GLY A 117 2.20 -14.77 -1.60
C GLY A 117 1.22 -14.87 -0.42
N LYS A 118 1.78 -15.14 0.76
CA LYS A 118 1.03 -15.49 1.99
C LYS A 118 0.06 -14.39 2.46
N MET A 119 0.48 -13.12 2.38
CA MET A 119 -0.41 -12.00 2.75
C MET A 119 -1.66 -11.93 1.85
N LEU A 120 -1.49 -12.12 0.54
CA LEU A 120 -2.61 -12.15 -0.40
C LEU A 120 -3.48 -13.39 -0.21
N ARG A 121 -2.88 -14.54 0.13
CA ARG A 121 -3.61 -15.75 0.51
C ARG A 121 -4.55 -15.48 1.69
N GLY A 122 -4.05 -14.88 2.77
CA GLY A 122 -4.85 -14.48 3.93
C GLY A 122 -6.01 -13.57 3.55
N ILE A 123 -5.76 -12.55 2.71
CA ILE A 123 -6.81 -11.66 2.20
C ILE A 123 -7.87 -12.43 1.42
N VAL A 124 -7.49 -13.30 0.49
CA VAL A 124 -8.45 -14.05 -0.34
C VAL A 124 -9.27 -15.05 0.49
N ASP A 125 -8.65 -15.68 1.49
CA ASP A 125 -9.33 -16.64 2.37
C ASP A 125 -10.41 -15.98 3.22
N GLU A 126 -10.08 -14.83 3.82
CA GLU A 126 -11.01 -14.08 4.67
C GLU A 126 -11.95 -13.16 3.88
N TYR A 127 -11.73 -12.95 2.58
CA TYR A 127 -12.58 -12.08 1.77
C TYR A 127 -14.04 -12.54 1.82
N PRO A 128 -15.01 -11.64 2.05
CA PRO A 128 -16.42 -11.98 2.11
C PRO A 128 -16.96 -12.45 0.75
N TYR A 129 -18.02 -13.25 0.77
CA TYR A 129 -18.72 -13.58 -0.47
C TYR A 129 -19.58 -12.39 -0.92
N GLU A 130 -19.36 -11.93 -2.15
CA GLU A 130 -20.09 -10.83 -2.76
C GLU A 130 -20.51 -11.19 -4.19
N ASN A 131 -21.41 -10.41 -4.78
CA ASN A 131 -21.82 -10.61 -6.17
C ASN A 131 -21.28 -9.48 -7.04
N HIS A 132 -20.21 -9.78 -7.78
CA HIS A 132 -19.53 -8.86 -8.67
C HIS A 132 -19.26 -9.52 -10.03
N ALA A 133 -20.33 -10.04 -10.64
CA ALA A 133 -20.27 -10.90 -11.83
C ALA A 133 -19.64 -10.26 -13.08
N GLU A 134 -19.62 -8.93 -13.16
CA GLU A 134 -19.00 -8.19 -14.26
C GLU A 134 -17.49 -7.99 -14.06
N ALA A 135 -16.97 -8.23 -12.85
CA ALA A 135 -15.54 -8.14 -12.60
C ALA A 135 -14.78 -9.31 -13.22
N THR A 136 -13.50 -9.07 -13.54
CA THR A 136 -12.56 -10.09 -13.96
C THR A 136 -11.30 -10.01 -13.12
N ILE A 137 -10.94 -11.13 -12.49
CA ILE A 137 -9.72 -11.27 -11.70
C ILE A 137 -8.58 -11.75 -12.62
N ILE A 138 -7.45 -11.06 -12.55
CA ILE A 138 -6.33 -11.23 -13.48
C ILE A 138 -5.03 -11.45 -12.69
N PRO A 139 -4.30 -12.55 -12.91
CA PRO A 139 -2.99 -12.76 -12.32
C PRO A 139 -1.96 -11.78 -12.90
N LEU A 140 -1.07 -11.26 -12.06
CA LEU A 140 -0.03 -10.29 -12.46
C LEU A 140 1.35 -10.93 -12.67
N ILE A 141 1.48 -12.23 -12.41
CA ILE A 141 2.70 -13.01 -12.56
C ILE A 141 2.37 -14.48 -12.86
N GLY A 142 3.29 -15.18 -13.54
CA GLY A 142 3.19 -16.60 -13.83
C GLY A 142 3.17 -17.49 -12.58
N GLY A 143 3.07 -18.81 -12.81
CA GLY A 143 3.09 -19.83 -11.75
C GLY A 143 4.49 -20.05 -11.17
N LEU A 144 4.57 -20.28 -9.86
CA LEU A 144 5.82 -20.30 -9.09
C LEU A 144 6.22 -21.74 -8.69
N GLY A 145 6.82 -22.49 -9.61
CA GLY A 145 7.20 -23.87 -9.33
C GLY A 145 6.00 -24.80 -9.10
N SER A 146 6.20 -25.87 -8.32
CA SER A 146 5.20 -26.93 -8.08
C SER A 146 4.72 -27.05 -6.63
N GLU A 147 5.34 -26.31 -5.71
CA GLU A 147 5.02 -26.32 -4.27
C GLU A 147 4.23 -25.07 -3.88
N MET A 148 3.51 -25.09 -2.76
CA MET A 148 2.72 -23.95 -2.25
C MET A 148 1.80 -23.30 -3.29
N VAL A 149 1.15 -24.13 -4.11
CA VAL A 149 0.28 -23.71 -5.21
C VAL A 149 -0.85 -22.78 -4.76
N ASP A 150 -1.27 -22.89 -3.49
CA ASP A 150 -2.31 -22.07 -2.87
C ASP A 150 -1.97 -20.58 -2.83
N VAL A 151 -0.68 -20.21 -2.78
CA VAL A 151 -0.22 -18.82 -2.78
C VAL A 151 0.11 -18.29 -4.18
N HIS A 152 -0.04 -19.09 -5.24
CA HIS A 152 0.25 -18.67 -6.61
C HIS A 152 -0.79 -17.71 -7.13
N SER A 153 -0.38 -16.78 -8.00
CA SER A 153 -1.25 -15.74 -8.56
C SER A 153 -2.48 -16.30 -9.26
N ASN A 154 -2.34 -17.35 -10.08
CA ASN A 154 -3.49 -18.03 -10.73
C ASN A 154 -4.48 -18.62 -9.72
N GLN A 155 -3.97 -19.23 -8.65
CA GLN A 155 -4.79 -19.88 -7.63
C GLN A 155 -5.54 -18.85 -6.78
N LEU A 156 -4.85 -17.78 -6.36
CA LEU A 156 -5.44 -16.64 -5.68
C LEU A 156 -6.50 -15.95 -6.55
N ALA A 157 -6.21 -15.74 -7.83
CA ALA A 157 -7.16 -15.13 -8.77
C ALA A 157 -8.44 -15.95 -8.89
N TYR A 158 -8.30 -17.27 -9.02
CA TYR A 158 -9.44 -18.17 -9.07
C TYR A 158 -10.24 -18.19 -7.76
N ASP A 159 -9.57 -18.28 -6.62
CA ASP A 159 -10.25 -18.29 -5.33
C ASP A 159 -10.98 -16.98 -5.04
N LEU A 160 -10.36 -15.84 -5.34
CA LEU A 160 -11.02 -14.54 -5.22
C LEU A 160 -12.20 -14.42 -6.19
N SER A 161 -12.07 -14.96 -7.41
CA SER A 161 -13.19 -14.96 -8.36
C SER A 161 -14.41 -15.73 -7.83
N LYS A 162 -14.19 -16.82 -7.07
CA LYS A 162 -15.28 -17.56 -6.42
C LYS A 162 -15.93 -16.74 -5.29
N LYS A 163 -15.13 -16.02 -4.49
CA LYS A 163 -15.65 -15.13 -3.44
C LYS A 163 -16.51 -14.02 -4.03
N LEU A 164 -16.06 -13.43 -5.13
CA LEU A 164 -16.73 -12.31 -5.81
C LEU A 164 -17.78 -12.74 -6.84
N ARG A 165 -17.94 -14.03 -7.13
CA ARG A 165 -18.72 -14.56 -8.26
C ARG A 165 -18.34 -13.91 -9.60
N ALA A 166 -17.07 -13.54 -9.73
CA ALA A 166 -16.50 -12.82 -10.85
C ALA A 166 -15.92 -13.79 -11.89
N LYS A 167 -15.48 -13.25 -13.03
CA LYS A 167 -14.71 -13.99 -14.04
C LYS A 167 -13.25 -14.09 -13.60
N CYS A 168 -12.50 -15.06 -14.14
CA CYS A 168 -11.07 -15.22 -13.89
C CYS A 168 -10.32 -15.45 -15.20
N LYS A 169 -9.15 -14.83 -15.35
CA LYS A 169 -8.14 -15.21 -16.36
C LYS A 169 -7.02 -16.01 -15.70
N TYR A 170 -6.32 -16.81 -16.47
CA TYR A 170 -5.14 -17.56 -16.03
C TYR A 170 -3.96 -17.18 -16.90
N LEU A 171 -2.80 -16.98 -16.29
CA LEU A 171 -1.53 -16.79 -16.99
C LEU A 171 -0.83 -18.15 -17.08
N TYR A 172 -0.92 -18.79 -18.25
CA TYR A 172 -0.32 -20.10 -18.51
C TYR A 172 1.17 -20.00 -18.85
N ALA A 173 1.95 -19.43 -17.93
CA ALA A 173 3.40 -19.30 -18.03
C ALA A 173 4.05 -19.50 -16.65
N PRO A 174 5.27 -20.04 -16.58
CA PRO A 174 6.06 -19.99 -15.35
C PRO A 174 6.43 -18.54 -15.01
N ALA A 175 6.57 -18.23 -13.73
CA ALA A 175 6.95 -16.90 -13.24
C ALA A 175 8.40 -16.54 -13.58
N LEU A 176 9.29 -17.52 -13.63
CA LEU A 176 10.71 -17.38 -13.96
C LEU A 176 11.10 -18.45 -14.98
N VAL A 177 11.96 -18.08 -15.92
CA VAL A 177 12.49 -18.99 -16.95
C VAL A 177 14.01 -18.90 -17.00
N ASP A 178 14.65 -19.91 -17.58
CA ASP A 178 16.11 -20.01 -17.54
C ASP A 178 16.83 -18.90 -18.32
N ASN A 179 16.18 -18.28 -19.32
CA ASN A 179 16.81 -17.25 -20.14
C ASN A 179 15.82 -16.37 -20.90
N ALA A 180 16.34 -15.23 -21.36
CA ALA A 180 15.58 -14.21 -22.09
C ALA A 180 14.97 -14.72 -23.41
N PHE A 181 15.57 -15.74 -24.05
CA PHE A 181 15.03 -16.32 -25.28
C PHE A 181 13.73 -17.08 -25.03
N ILE A 182 13.68 -17.90 -23.98
CA ILE A 182 12.44 -18.59 -23.55
C ILE A 182 11.39 -17.56 -23.15
N LYS A 183 11.78 -16.56 -22.35
CA LYS A 183 10.87 -15.49 -21.94
C LYS A 183 10.25 -14.82 -23.16
N LYS A 184 11.08 -14.36 -24.10
CA LYS A 184 10.62 -13.68 -25.33
C LYS A 184 9.61 -14.54 -26.08
N SER A 185 9.93 -15.81 -26.29
CA SER A 185 9.07 -16.75 -27.01
C SER A 185 7.71 -16.95 -26.32
N LEU A 186 7.69 -17.05 -24.98
CA LEU A 186 6.46 -17.21 -24.21
C LEU A 186 5.62 -15.92 -24.17
N VAL A 187 6.24 -14.75 -23.98
CA VAL A 187 5.49 -13.48 -23.94
C VAL A 187 4.95 -13.06 -25.32
N GLU A 188 5.50 -13.60 -26.41
CA GLU A 188 4.98 -13.41 -27.77
C GLU A 188 3.78 -14.32 -28.09
N ASN A 189 3.55 -15.38 -27.30
CA ASN A 189 2.34 -16.18 -27.42
C ASN A 189 1.10 -15.33 -27.12
N GLU A 190 0.10 -15.37 -28.01
CA GLU A 190 -1.10 -14.54 -27.95
C GLU A 190 -1.83 -14.66 -26.60
N GLY A 191 -2.07 -15.88 -26.11
CA GLY A 191 -2.78 -16.09 -24.86
C GLY A 191 -2.05 -15.55 -23.63
N ILE A 192 -0.71 -15.70 -23.58
CA ILE A 192 0.12 -15.16 -22.51
C ILE A 192 0.14 -13.63 -22.58
N ARG A 193 0.39 -13.08 -23.77
CA ARG A 193 0.43 -11.63 -24.02
C ARG A 193 -0.88 -10.96 -23.63
N ASP A 194 -2.01 -11.53 -24.00
CA ASP A 194 -3.34 -10.98 -23.74
C ASP A 194 -3.65 -10.88 -22.24
N VAL A 195 -3.14 -11.81 -21.43
CA VAL A 195 -3.30 -11.78 -19.97
C VAL A 195 -2.36 -10.74 -19.35
N LEU A 196 -1.11 -10.67 -19.81
CA LEU A 196 -0.16 -9.65 -19.35
C LEU A 196 -0.65 -8.23 -19.69
N GLU A 197 -1.13 -8.00 -20.90
CA GLU A 197 -1.70 -6.71 -21.30
C GLU A 197 -2.99 -6.38 -20.53
N ALA A 198 -3.84 -7.38 -20.25
CA ALA A 198 -4.98 -7.16 -19.37
C ALA A 198 -4.55 -6.80 -17.94
N GLY A 199 -3.48 -7.41 -17.42
CA GLY A 199 -2.90 -7.11 -16.12
C GLY A 199 -2.40 -5.67 -16.01
N LYS A 200 -1.78 -5.13 -17.07
CA LYS A 200 -1.30 -3.73 -17.11
C LYS A 200 -2.41 -2.69 -17.02
N ASN A 201 -3.63 -3.05 -17.40
CA ASN A 201 -4.77 -2.16 -17.53
C ASN A 201 -5.87 -2.43 -16.48
N VAL A 202 -5.54 -3.11 -15.38
CA VAL A 202 -6.52 -3.35 -14.30
C VAL A 202 -6.90 -2.07 -13.58
N ASP A 203 -8.12 -2.01 -13.05
CA ASP A 203 -8.61 -0.85 -12.28
C ASP A 203 -8.03 -0.81 -10.86
N PHE A 204 -7.76 -2.00 -10.30
CA PHE A 204 -7.28 -2.20 -8.94
C PHE A 204 -6.30 -3.38 -8.90
N ALA A 205 -5.19 -3.27 -8.18
CA ALA A 205 -4.22 -4.34 -8.02
C ALA A 205 -3.88 -4.55 -6.56
N LEU A 206 -3.89 -5.82 -6.13
CA LEU A 206 -3.38 -6.27 -4.84
C LEU A 206 -1.98 -6.86 -5.07
N VAL A 207 -0.95 -6.22 -4.53
CA VAL A 207 0.45 -6.62 -4.73
C VAL A 207 1.11 -7.04 -3.41
N GLY A 208 1.95 -8.06 -3.49
CA GLY A 208 2.83 -8.47 -2.40
C GLY A 208 4.19 -7.78 -2.50
N ILE A 209 4.86 -7.67 -1.36
CA ILE A 209 6.26 -7.25 -1.24
C ILE A 209 7.04 -8.27 -0.42
N ALA A 210 8.31 -8.45 -0.73
CA ALA A 210 9.23 -9.20 0.11
C ALA A 210 10.63 -8.56 0.17
N SER A 211 11.36 -8.94 1.20
CA SER A 211 12.79 -8.66 1.34
C SER A 211 13.54 -9.97 1.16
N PRO A 212 14.46 -10.09 0.18
CA PRO A 212 15.18 -11.33 -0.06
C PRO A 212 16.09 -11.74 1.10
N PHE A 213 16.45 -10.76 1.96
CA PHE A 213 17.36 -10.95 3.09
C PHE A 213 16.66 -11.37 4.39
N SER A 214 15.34 -11.58 4.34
CA SER A 214 14.60 -12.09 5.50
C SER A 214 14.88 -13.58 5.71
N LYS A 215 15.05 -14.00 6.97
CA LYS A 215 15.30 -15.42 7.34
C LYS A 215 14.19 -16.38 6.88
N ASN A 216 12.97 -15.88 6.72
CA ASN A 216 11.80 -16.66 6.29
C ASN A 216 11.26 -16.10 4.96
N ASN A 217 12.11 -16.06 3.94
CA ASN A 217 11.72 -15.60 2.61
C ASN A 217 10.90 -16.68 1.90
N THR A 218 9.64 -16.40 1.57
CA THR A 218 8.79 -17.35 0.85
C THR A 218 9.37 -17.72 -0.52
N MET A 219 10.17 -16.84 -1.15
CA MET A 219 10.80 -17.11 -2.45
C MET A 219 11.85 -18.23 -2.36
N THR A 220 12.59 -18.35 -1.26
CA THR A 220 13.52 -19.48 -1.08
C THR A 220 12.78 -20.77 -0.72
N GLU A 221 11.71 -20.68 0.07
CA GLU A 221 10.88 -21.84 0.44
C GLU A 221 10.25 -22.54 -0.78
N ILE A 222 9.84 -21.79 -1.81
CA ILE A 222 9.30 -22.35 -3.08
C ILE A 222 10.39 -22.68 -4.11
N GLY A 223 11.66 -22.42 -3.81
CA GLY A 223 12.77 -22.61 -4.75
C GLY A 223 12.79 -21.62 -5.93
N TYR A 224 12.22 -20.43 -5.76
CA TYR A 224 12.20 -19.37 -6.78
C TYR A 224 13.53 -18.64 -6.89
N VAL A 225 14.25 -18.52 -5.77
CA VAL A 225 15.64 -18.04 -5.70
C VAL A 225 16.41 -18.93 -4.73
N ASP A 226 17.70 -19.11 -4.97
CA ASP A 226 18.60 -19.80 -4.06
C ASP A 226 19.51 -18.83 -3.27
N GLN A 227 20.45 -19.37 -2.49
CA GLN A 227 21.36 -18.53 -1.70
C GLN A 227 22.35 -17.76 -2.59
N GLN A 228 22.77 -18.33 -3.71
CA GLN A 228 23.69 -17.69 -4.65
C GLN A 228 23.01 -16.49 -5.33
N ASP A 229 21.72 -16.63 -5.66
CA ASP A 229 20.89 -15.53 -6.13
C ASP A 229 20.81 -14.39 -5.10
N ILE A 230 20.54 -14.72 -3.83
CA ILE A 230 20.43 -13.73 -2.74
C ILE A 230 21.75 -12.97 -2.55
N ASP A 231 22.87 -13.69 -2.52
CA ASP A 231 24.20 -13.08 -2.39
C ASP A 231 24.46 -12.12 -3.56
N GLY A 232 24.05 -12.50 -4.77
CA GLY A 232 24.10 -11.64 -5.96
C GLY A 232 23.26 -10.37 -5.80
N LEU A 233 22.02 -10.49 -5.32
CA LEU A 233 21.11 -9.35 -5.11
C LEU A 233 21.66 -8.36 -4.06
N GLU A 234 22.33 -8.85 -3.02
CA GLU A 234 22.98 -8.00 -2.01
C GLU A 234 24.06 -7.09 -2.64
N THR A 235 24.90 -7.64 -3.53
CA THR A 235 25.92 -6.85 -4.23
C THR A 235 25.36 -5.76 -5.15
N LEU A 236 24.11 -5.93 -5.59
CA LEU A 236 23.41 -5.00 -6.47
C LEU A 236 22.59 -3.93 -5.73
N ASN A 237 22.70 -3.86 -4.40
CA ASN A 237 21.93 -2.93 -3.56
C ASN A 237 20.41 -3.06 -3.73
N VAL A 238 19.93 -4.26 -4.00
CA VAL A 238 18.49 -4.58 -3.98
C VAL A 238 17.97 -4.31 -2.58
N ILE A 239 16.79 -3.72 -2.47
CA ILE A 239 16.13 -3.50 -1.17
C ILE A 239 15.01 -4.50 -0.91
N GLY A 240 14.48 -5.11 -1.97
CA GLY A 240 13.32 -6.00 -1.94
C GLY A 240 12.70 -6.16 -3.31
N ASP A 241 11.53 -6.79 -3.36
CA ASP A 241 10.76 -6.94 -4.58
C ASP A 241 9.31 -6.45 -4.44
N VAL A 242 8.73 -6.09 -5.58
CA VAL A 242 7.29 -5.88 -5.76
C VAL A 242 6.85 -6.76 -6.92
N ASN A 243 5.90 -7.67 -6.71
CA ASN A 243 5.45 -8.60 -7.76
C ASN A 243 6.59 -9.40 -8.41
N SER A 244 7.55 -9.90 -7.60
CA SER A 244 8.78 -10.58 -8.02
C SER A 244 9.73 -9.77 -8.90
N LYS A 245 9.61 -8.45 -8.87
CA LYS A 245 10.57 -7.54 -9.50
C LYS A 245 11.40 -6.87 -8.44
N PHE A 246 12.67 -7.22 -8.38
CA PHE A 246 13.63 -6.65 -7.44
C PHE A 246 13.88 -5.18 -7.76
N ILE A 247 13.81 -4.33 -6.75
CA ILE A 247 13.97 -2.89 -6.87
C ILE A 247 15.12 -2.36 -6.02
N ASP A 248 15.63 -1.19 -6.43
CA ASP A 248 16.63 -0.41 -5.69
C ASP A 248 15.98 0.62 -4.76
N ARG A 249 16.80 1.42 -4.06
CA ARG A 249 16.35 2.53 -3.19
C ARG A 249 15.61 3.65 -3.93
N ALA A 250 15.69 3.71 -5.26
CA ALA A 250 14.96 4.65 -6.09
C ALA A 250 13.62 4.08 -6.60
N GLY A 251 13.26 2.84 -6.19
CA GLY A 251 12.05 2.15 -6.62
C GLY A 251 12.09 1.71 -8.08
N LYS A 252 13.29 1.59 -8.67
CA LYS A 252 13.49 1.13 -10.04
C LYS A 252 13.88 -0.34 -10.06
N GLU A 253 13.47 -1.06 -11.10
CA GLU A 253 13.91 -2.44 -11.32
C GLU A 253 15.44 -2.50 -11.44
N VAL A 254 16.06 -3.36 -10.63
CA VAL A 254 17.50 -3.61 -10.70
C VAL A 254 17.82 -4.42 -11.97
N PRO A 255 18.87 -4.08 -12.74
CA PRO A 255 19.29 -4.86 -13.90
C PRO A 255 20.01 -6.14 -13.45
N CYS A 256 19.23 -7.12 -12.99
CA CYS A 256 19.71 -8.46 -12.64
C CYS A 256 19.05 -9.53 -13.52
N GLU A 257 19.73 -10.66 -13.68
CA GLU A 257 19.28 -11.78 -14.52
C GLU A 257 17.88 -12.28 -14.15
N ILE A 258 17.57 -12.33 -12.85
CA ILE A 258 16.24 -12.76 -12.37
C ILE A 258 15.15 -11.83 -12.92
N ASN A 259 15.31 -10.51 -12.77
CA ASN A 259 14.35 -9.52 -13.27
C ASN A 259 14.17 -9.61 -14.78
N GLU A 260 15.25 -9.85 -15.53
CA GLU A 260 15.22 -10.04 -16.98
C GLU A 260 14.42 -11.26 -17.39
N ASN A 261 14.35 -12.29 -16.56
CA ASN A 261 13.71 -13.56 -16.86
C ASN A 261 12.33 -13.77 -16.22
N VAL A 262 11.84 -12.84 -15.38
CA VAL A 262 10.48 -12.91 -14.84
C VAL A 262 9.42 -12.70 -15.93
N ILE A 263 8.41 -13.58 -15.96
CA ILE A 263 7.16 -13.42 -16.73
C ILE A 263 6.05 -12.92 -15.79
N GLY A 264 5.86 -11.61 -15.80
CA GLY A 264 4.89 -10.89 -14.99
C GLY A 264 5.00 -9.40 -15.27
N LEU A 265 4.13 -8.61 -14.65
CA LEU A 265 4.21 -7.16 -14.76
C LEU A 265 5.48 -6.61 -14.11
N GLY A 266 6.11 -5.67 -14.81
CA GLY A 266 7.18 -4.84 -14.25
C GLY A 266 6.66 -3.87 -13.20
N VAL A 267 7.55 -3.31 -12.38
CA VAL A 267 7.22 -2.29 -11.38
C VAL A 267 6.67 -1.04 -12.04
N GLU A 268 7.19 -0.68 -13.22
CA GLU A 268 6.68 0.47 -14.00
C GLU A 268 5.26 0.24 -14.54
N ASP A 269 4.91 -1.01 -14.84
CA ASP A 269 3.55 -1.37 -15.23
C ASP A 269 2.61 -1.33 -14.02
N VAL A 270 3.05 -1.89 -12.89
CA VAL A 270 2.30 -1.81 -11.61
C VAL A 270 2.06 -0.35 -11.22
N ARG A 271 3.08 0.52 -11.29
CA ARG A 271 2.97 1.94 -10.92
C ARG A 271 1.93 2.71 -11.75
N LYS A 272 1.64 2.29 -12.97
CA LYS A 272 0.64 2.93 -13.84
C LYS A 272 -0.79 2.52 -13.53
N ILE A 273 -0.99 1.43 -12.79
CA ILE A 273 -2.31 0.97 -12.38
C ILE A 273 -2.95 2.05 -11.49
N PRO A 274 -4.22 2.45 -11.74
CA PRO A 274 -4.83 3.56 -11.01
C PRO A 274 -4.85 3.35 -9.50
N ASN A 275 -5.08 2.12 -9.03
CA ASN A 275 -5.17 1.80 -7.62
C ASN A 275 -4.34 0.54 -7.32
N VAL A 276 -3.14 0.73 -6.79
CA VAL A 276 -2.28 -0.34 -6.29
C VAL A 276 -2.35 -0.37 -4.77
N ALA A 277 -2.72 -1.51 -4.21
CA ALA A 277 -2.88 -1.76 -2.79
C ALA A 277 -1.87 -2.80 -2.28
N VAL A 278 -1.24 -2.50 -1.16
CA VAL A 278 -0.34 -3.40 -0.43
C VAL A 278 -0.75 -3.47 1.04
N ALA A 279 -0.59 -4.64 1.64
CA ALA A 279 -0.74 -4.82 3.08
C ALA A 279 0.54 -5.45 3.64
N CYS A 280 1.03 -4.96 4.78
CA CYS A 280 2.31 -5.38 5.35
C CYS A 280 2.30 -5.21 6.87
N TYR A 281 2.72 -6.24 7.60
CA TYR A 281 2.90 -6.17 9.06
C TYR A 281 4.33 -6.54 9.48
N GLU A 282 5.13 -7.09 8.57
CA GLU A 282 6.46 -7.61 8.90
C GLU A 282 7.52 -6.52 8.84
N GLU A 283 8.17 -6.27 9.98
CA GLU A 283 9.29 -5.33 10.12
C GLU A 283 10.46 -5.60 9.15
N SER A 284 10.65 -6.86 8.73
CA SER A 284 11.69 -7.22 7.75
C SER A 284 11.47 -6.63 6.35
N LYS A 285 10.26 -6.13 6.05
CA LYS A 285 9.86 -5.57 4.76
C LYS A 285 9.74 -4.04 4.78
N LYS A 286 10.04 -3.40 5.91
CA LYS A 286 9.81 -1.95 6.12
C LYS A 286 10.51 -1.06 5.09
N ASP A 287 11.71 -1.44 4.63
CA ASP A 287 12.46 -0.66 3.63
C ASP A 287 11.81 -0.74 2.24
N VAL A 288 11.27 -1.90 1.88
CA VAL A 288 10.53 -2.13 0.63
C VAL A 288 9.21 -1.38 0.65
N LEU A 289 8.51 -1.44 1.79
CA LEU A 289 7.30 -0.68 2.03
C LEU A 289 7.56 0.83 1.90
N TYR A 290 8.64 1.33 2.50
CA TYR A 290 9.04 2.74 2.42
C TYR A 290 9.33 3.16 0.99
N VAL A 291 10.22 2.44 0.30
CA VAL A 291 10.59 2.76 -1.08
C VAL A 291 9.36 2.72 -1.98
N GLY A 292 8.52 1.68 -1.90
CA GLY A 292 7.34 1.58 -2.75
C GLY A 292 6.28 2.66 -2.47
N THR A 293 6.14 3.08 -1.21
CA THR A 293 5.26 4.19 -0.82
C THR A 293 5.80 5.52 -1.35
N LYS A 294 7.06 5.85 -1.07
CA LYS A 294 7.70 7.11 -1.48
C LYS A 294 7.79 7.27 -3.00
N THR A 295 7.98 6.17 -3.73
CA THR A 295 8.12 6.17 -5.19
C THR A 295 6.78 6.00 -5.93
N ASN A 296 5.66 6.12 -5.21
CA ASN A 296 4.30 6.04 -5.73
C ASN A 296 3.99 4.72 -6.45
N ILE A 297 4.68 3.62 -6.10
CA ILE A 297 4.31 2.28 -6.56
C ILE A 297 2.98 1.88 -5.92
N PHE A 298 2.76 2.27 -4.67
CA PHE A 298 1.51 2.04 -3.95
C PHE A 298 0.68 3.31 -3.88
N THR A 299 -0.63 3.14 -4.00
CA THR A 299 -1.61 4.22 -3.82
C THR A 299 -2.46 4.00 -2.57
N HIS A 300 -2.59 2.74 -2.14
CA HIS A 300 -3.30 2.33 -0.94
C HIS A 300 -2.36 1.45 -0.10
N ILE A 301 -2.25 1.72 1.19
CA ILE A 301 -1.45 0.88 2.11
C ILE A 301 -2.29 0.47 3.32
N THR A 302 -2.09 -0.75 3.81
CA THR A 302 -2.57 -1.20 5.11
C THR A 302 -1.42 -1.74 5.94
N VAL A 303 -1.12 -1.09 7.05
CA VAL A 303 0.09 -1.33 7.84
C VAL A 303 -0.20 -1.31 9.34
N THR A 304 0.74 -1.78 10.15
CA THR A 304 0.71 -1.56 11.60
C THR A 304 1.12 -0.12 11.95
N ASP A 305 0.73 0.33 13.13
CA ASP A 305 1.20 1.57 13.76
C ASP A 305 2.74 1.70 13.76
N SER A 306 3.47 0.63 14.13
CA SER A 306 4.95 0.64 14.11
C SER A 306 5.55 0.95 12.73
N LEU A 307 4.98 0.37 11.68
CA LEU A 307 5.41 0.60 10.30
C LEU A 307 4.99 2.00 9.84
N ALA A 308 3.80 2.47 10.22
CA ALA A 308 3.36 3.83 9.92
C ALA A 308 4.30 4.88 10.52
N GLU A 309 4.70 4.71 11.78
CA GLU A 309 5.67 5.59 12.44
C GLU A 309 7.03 5.56 11.75
N TYR A 310 7.52 4.37 11.38
CA TYR A 310 8.76 4.22 10.61
C TYR A 310 8.73 5.01 9.30
N LEU A 311 7.66 4.86 8.51
CA LEU A 311 7.49 5.59 7.25
C LEU A 311 7.54 7.11 7.46
N LEU A 312 6.80 7.62 8.45
CA LEU A 312 6.75 9.05 8.77
C LEU A 312 8.09 9.59 9.28
N GLU A 313 8.85 8.80 10.04
CA GLU A 313 10.21 9.16 10.48
C GLU A 313 11.15 9.31 9.28
N GLN A 314 11.11 8.34 8.34
CA GLN A 314 11.94 8.41 7.12
C GLN A 314 11.60 9.63 6.25
N ALA A 315 10.31 9.96 6.10
CA ALA A 315 9.88 11.15 5.36
C ALA A 315 10.42 12.46 5.97
N LYS A 316 10.45 12.56 7.30
CA LYS A 316 11.02 13.72 8.01
C LYS A 316 12.52 13.84 7.78
N ASN A 317 13.24 12.73 7.83
CA ASN A 317 14.71 12.70 7.69
C ASN A 317 15.20 13.14 6.30
N GLU A 318 14.37 13.03 5.26
CA GLU A 318 14.72 13.50 3.91
C GLU A 318 14.37 14.97 3.64
N THR A 319 13.51 15.56 4.47
CA THR A 319 13.08 16.95 4.34
C THR A 319 14.00 17.91 5.11
N CYS A 320 14.82 17.39 6.03
CA CYS A 320 15.86 18.10 6.79
C CYS A 320 17.21 18.07 6.06
#